data_AF-A0A7K3UMU9-F1
#
_entry.id   AF-A0A7K3UMU9-F1
#
_cell.length_a   1.000
_cell.length_b   1.000
_cell.length_c   1.000
_cell.angle_alpha   90.00
_cell.angle_beta   90.00
_cell.angle_gamma   90.00
#
_symmetry.space_group_name_H-M   'P 1'
#
loop_
_entity.id
_entity.type
_entity.pdbx_description
1 polymer ?
#
loop_
_entity_poly.entity_id
_entity_poly.type
_entity_poly.pdbx_seq_one_letter_code
_entity_poly.pdbx_strand_id
1 'polypeptide(L)' 'VREIGGGRDHALMFKARVGDREVHGCDFLHHDDAGLIDEFCVMVRPLSGARALSDAMAVEFANVRREMGLA' A
#
# COMPACT_ATOMS: atom_id res chain seq x y z
N VAL A 1 11.16 -4.96 -6.34
CA VAL A 1 10.73 -3.56 -6.12
C VAL A 1 11.81 -2.66 -6.72
N ARG A 2 11.43 -1.59 -7.42
CA ARG A 2 12.37 -0.58 -7.96
C ARG A 2 12.19 0.71 -7.19
N GLU A 3 13.27 1.33 -6.78
CA GLU A 3 13.26 2.58 -6.01
C GLU A 3 13.68 3.79 -6.86
N ILE A 4 13.05 4.94 -6.61
CA ILE A 4 13.45 6.27 -7.07
C ILE A 4 13.45 7.16 -5.83
N GLY A 5 14.60 7.78 -5.50
CA GLY A 5 14.75 8.58 -4.28
C GLY A 5 15.29 9.98 -4.55
N GLY A 6 14.97 10.90 -3.63
CA GLY A 6 15.53 12.24 -3.57
C GLY A 6 15.45 12.79 -2.15
N GLY A 7 16.60 12.97 -1.48
CA GLY A 7 16.61 13.41 -0.09
C GLY A 7 15.94 12.37 0.83
N ARG A 8 14.84 12.76 1.48
CA ARG A 8 14.05 11.90 2.38
C ARG A 8 12.79 11.33 1.72
N ASP A 9 12.58 11.66 0.44
CA ASP A 9 11.43 11.22 -0.34
C ASP A 9 11.81 9.99 -1.19
N HIS A 10 11.03 8.92 -1.07
CA HIS A 10 11.24 7.67 -1.79
C HIS A 10 9.97 7.22 -2.50
N ALA A 11 10.12 6.72 -3.72
CA ALA A 11 9.07 6.10 -4.50
C ALA A 11 9.46 4.63 -4.79
N LEU A 12 8.76 3.70 -4.16
CA LEU A 12 8.99 2.26 -4.24
C LEU A 12 7.98 1.62 -5.19
N MET A 13 8.40 1.38 -6.43
CA MET A 13 7.56 0.76 -7.46
C MET A 13 7.47 -0.77 -7.26
N PHE A 14 6.25 -1.29 -7.30
CA PHE A 14 5.96 -2.71 -7.17
C PHE A 14 4.99 -3.24 -8.22
N LYS A 15 5.02 -4.57 -8.40
CA LYS A 15 4.03 -5.34 -9.12
C LYS A 15 3.57 -6.51 -8.25
N ALA A 16 2.28 -6.75 -8.20
CA ALA A 16 1.65 -7.77 -7.38
C ALA A 16 0.39 -8.31 -8.07
N ARG A 17 -0.26 -9.28 -7.42
CA ARG A 17 -1.58 -9.78 -7.81
C ARG A 17 -2.51 -9.83 -6.60
N VAL A 18 -3.78 -9.51 -6.82
CA VAL A 18 -4.86 -9.71 -5.85
C VAL A 18 -5.87 -10.65 -6.51
N GLY A 19 -5.90 -11.90 -6.06
CA GLY A 19 -6.57 -12.97 -6.78
C GLY A 19 -6.03 -13.12 -8.21
N ASP A 20 -6.91 -12.99 -9.20
CA ASP A 20 -6.58 -13.05 -10.62
C ASP A 20 -6.14 -11.70 -11.21
N ARG A 21 -6.28 -10.60 -10.48
CA ARG A 21 -6.00 -9.23 -10.98
C ARG A 21 -4.55 -8.83 -10.77
N GLU A 22 -3.93 -8.31 -11.81
CA GLU A 22 -2.62 -7.64 -11.71
C GLU A 22 -2.77 -6.26 -11.08
N VAL A 23 -1.81 -5.93 -10.23
CA VAL A 23 -1.67 -4.61 -9.60
C VAL A 23 -0.24 -4.12 -9.84
N HIS A 24 -0.10 -2.93 -10.39
CA HIS A 24 1.15 -2.19 -10.36
C HIS A 24 0.95 -1.01 -9.42
N GLY A 25 1.88 -0.77 -8.51
CA GLY A 25 1.76 0.33 -7.58
C GLY A 25 3.08 0.99 -7.24
N CYS A 26 2.98 2.03 -6.44
CA CYS A 26 4.09 2.79 -5.94
C CYS A 26 3.77 3.25 -4.52
N ASP A 27 4.66 2.93 -3.59
CA ASP A 27 4.64 3.48 -2.24
C ASP A 27 5.51 4.73 -2.23
N PHE A 28 4.92 5.87 -1.89
CA PHE A 28 5.60 7.14 -1.69
C PHE A 28 5.80 7.33 -0.20
N LEU A 29 7.05 7.47 0.22
CA LEU A 29 7.46 7.62 1.61
C LEU A 29 8.17 8.95 1.79
N HIS A 30 7.79 9.71 2.82
CA HIS A 30 8.64 10.73 3.42
C HIS A 30 9.22 10.17 4.72
N HIS A 31 10.47 10.52 5.00
CA HIS A 31 11.09 10.26 6.29
C HIS A 31 11.36 11.57 7.03
N ASP A 32 11.19 11.53 8.35
CA ASP A 32 11.55 12.63 9.25
C ASP A 32 13.08 12.72 9.47
N ASP A 33 13.51 13.66 10.33
CA ASP A 33 14.93 13.85 10.65
C ASP A 33 15.54 12.68 11.45
N ALA A 34 14.72 11.83 12.08
CA ALA A 34 15.15 10.61 12.76
C ALA A 34 15.22 9.40 11.80
N GLY A 35 14.82 9.59 10.53
CA GLY A 35 14.76 8.53 9.53
C GLY A 35 13.55 7.60 9.67
N LEU A 36 12.51 8.01 10.41
CA LEU A 36 11.25 7.28 10.52
C LEU A 36 10.24 7.77 9.47
N ILE A 37 9.36 6.89 9.02
CA ILE A 37 8.30 7.25 8.06
C ILE A 37 7.26 8.12 8.77
N ASP A 38 7.07 9.35 8.28
CA ASP A 38 6.03 10.28 8.74
C ASP A 38 4.95 10.54 7.68
N GLU A 39 5.21 10.25 6.41
CA GLU A 39 4.22 10.20 5.33
C GLU A 39 4.30 8.88 4.55
N PHE A 40 3.15 8.23 4.36
CA PHE A 40 3.02 7.02 3.55
C PHE A 40 1.81 7.12 2.62
N CYS A 41 2.04 7.21 1.31
CA CYS A 41 1.00 7.24 0.30
C CYS A 41 1.16 6.10 -0.70
N VAL A 42 0.07 5.35 -0.97
CA VAL A 42 0.06 4.25 -1.94
C VAL A 42 -0.78 4.64 -3.15
N MET A 43 -0.21 4.52 -4.34
CA MET A 43 -0.98 4.56 -5.59
C MET A 43 -0.93 3.22 -6.30
N VAL A 44 -2.08 2.74 -6.79
CA VAL A 44 -2.20 1.48 -7.52
C VAL A 44 -2.97 1.66 -8.83
N ARG A 45 -2.62 0.83 -9.82
CA ARG A 45 -3.27 0.72 -11.12
C ARG A 45 -3.30 -0.74 -11.59
N PRO A 46 -4.14 -1.10 -12.57
CA PRO A 46 -5.27 -0.32 -13.10
C PRO A 46 -6.44 -0.25 -12.09
N LEU A 47 -7.51 0.49 -12.42
CA LEU A 47 -8.70 0.61 -11.56
C LEU A 47 -9.31 -0.74 -11.17
N SER A 48 -9.26 -1.74 -12.06
CA SER A 48 -9.72 -3.10 -11.74
C SER A 48 -8.87 -3.77 -10.66
N GLY A 49 -7.55 -3.57 -10.67
CA GLY A 49 -6.66 -4.02 -9.61
C GLY A 49 -6.86 -3.24 -8.32
N ALA A 50 -7.10 -1.92 -8.40
CA ALA A 50 -7.40 -1.08 -7.25
C ALA A 50 -8.70 -1.50 -6.54
N ARG A 51 -9.75 -1.84 -7.31
CA ARG A 51 -10.99 -2.38 -6.78
C ARG A 51 -10.78 -3.72 -6.08
N ALA A 52 -10.06 -4.65 -6.72
CA ALA A 52 -9.76 -5.95 -6.13
C ALA A 52 -8.98 -5.81 -4.81
N LEU A 53 -8.01 -4.89 -4.74
CA LEU A 53 -7.29 -4.57 -3.51
C LEU A 53 -8.22 -4.04 -2.42
N SER A 54 -9.11 -3.08 -2.75
CA SER A 54 -10.08 -2.51 -1.81
C SER A 54 -11.01 -3.58 -1.24
N ASP A 55 -11.52 -4.49 -2.08
CA ASP A 55 -12.43 -5.56 -1.67
C ASP A 55 -11.72 -6.55 -0.73
N ALA A 56 -10.49 -6.96 -1.06
CA ALA A 56 -9.68 -7.84 -0.22
C ALA A 56 -9.37 -7.19 1.14
N MET A 57 -8.98 -5.91 1.14
CA MET A 57 -8.70 -5.18 2.37
C MET A 57 -9.94 -5.04 3.26
N ALA A 58 -11.13 -4.84 2.69
CA ALA A 58 -12.36 -4.77 3.47
C ALA A 58 -12.63 -6.06 4.27
N VAL A 59 -12.34 -7.23 3.68
CA VAL A 59 -12.41 -8.53 4.37
C VAL A 59 -11.38 -8.59 5.50
N GLU A 60 -10.13 -8.22 5.24
CA GLU A 60 -9.08 -8.24 6.26
C GLU A 60 -9.34 -7.27 7.40
N PHE A 61 -9.86 -6.07 7.12
CA PHE A 61 -10.26 -5.13 8.16
C PHE A 61 -11.35 -5.71 9.08
N ALA A 62 -12.32 -6.42 8.52
CA ALA A 62 -13.34 -7.08 9.33
C ALA A 62 -12.75 -8.19 10.22
N ASN A 63 -11.76 -8.94 9.72
CA ASN A 63 -11.05 -9.96 10.50
C ASN A 63 -10.25 -9.33 11.64
N VAL A 64 -9.42 -8.32 11.35
CA VAL A 64 -8.60 -7.62 12.35
C VAL A 64 -9.48 -6.98 13.42
N ARG A 65 -10.60 -6.34 13.05
CA ARG A 65 -11.54 -5.78 14.03
C ARG A 65 -12.09 -6.84 14.97
N ARG A 66 -12.38 -8.05 14.48
CA ARG A 66 -12.84 -9.17 15.30
C ARG A 66 -11.76 -9.65 16.25
N GLU A 67 -10.54 -9.83 15.76
CA GLU A 67 -9.38 -10.26 16.57
C GLU A 67 -9.05 -9.27 17.68
N MET A 68 -9.19 -7.97 17.40
CA MET A 68 -8.95 -6.88 18.35
C MET A 68 -10.14 -6.62 19.29
N GLY A 69 -11.26 -7.35 19.16
CA GLY A 69 -12.46 -7.12 19.97
C GLY A 69 -13.17 -5.78 19.71
N LEU A 70 -13.00 -5.22 18.51
CA LEU A 70 -13.57 -3.93 18.06
C LEU A 70 -14.80 -4.11 17.16
N ALA A 71 -15.38 -5.31 17.14
CA ALA A 71 -16.51 -5.71 16.30
C ALA A 71 -17.77 -5.92 17.13
#